data_AF-A0A3T0D853-F1
#
_entry.id   AF-A0A3T0D853-F1
#
_cell.length_a   1.000
_cell.length_b   1.000
_cell.length_c   1.000
_cell.angle_alpha   90.00
_cell.angle_beta   90.00
_cell.angle_gamma   90.00
#
_symmetry.space_group_name_H-M   'P 1'
#
loop_
_entity.id
_entity.type
_entity.pdbx_description
1 polymer ?
#
loop_
_entity_poly.entity_id
_entity_poly.type
_entity_poly.pdbx_seq_one_letter_code
_entity_poly.pdbx_strand_id
1 'polypeptide(L)'
;MSQSWLFSEATRLAHEYGFRVYEVTPTVVRIRTICDEWLIQYVEGSKKPFYLYHYKQKPHLQRKFYDLPFLFKSVWQHDRFVLNGRSTVPIGAN
;
A
#
# COMPACT_ATOMS: atom_id res chain seq x y z
N MET A 1 -7.96 -22.56 8.40
CA MET A 1 -7.09 -21.50 8.96
C MET A 1 -7.78 -20.17 8.69
N SER A 2 -7.97 -19.33 9.72
CA SER A 2 -8.90 -18.19 9.63
C SER A 2 -8.46 -17.20 8.55
N GLN A 3 -9.41 -16.81 7.70
CA GLN A 3 -9.25 -15.72 6.72
C GLN A 3 -9.09 -14.33 7.38
N SER A 4 -8.73 -14.26 8.67
CA SER A 4 -8.76 -13.05 9.48
C SER A 4 -7.38 -12.45 9.78
N TRP A 5 -6.27 -13.19 9.62
CA TRP A 5 -4.96 -12.68 10.04
C TRP A 5 -4.47 -11.52 9.17
N LEU A 6 -4.60 -11.65 7.84
CA LEU A 6 -4.21 -10.62 6.88
C LEU A 6 -5.02 -9.34 7.12
N PHE A 7 -6.32 -9.49 7.38
CA PHE A 7 -7.19 -8.38 7.72
C PHE A 7 -6.73 -7.66 8.98
N SER A 8 -6.59 -8.39 10.09
CA SER A 8 -6.22 -7.80 11.38
C SER A 8 -4.89 -7.08 11.29
N GLU A 9 -3.90 -7.70 10.65
CA GLU A 9 -2.56 -7.13 10.56
C GLU A 9 -2.48 -5.96 9.59
N ALA A 10 -3.11 -6.06 8.42
CA ALA A 10 -3.16 -4.94 7.46
C ALA A 10 -3.94 -3.75 8.03
N THR A 11 -5.01 -3.98 8.79
CA THR A 11 -5.78 -2.92 9.44
C THR A 11 -4.96 -2.24 10.54
N ARG A 12 -4.26 -3.03 11.37
CA ARG A 12 -3.35 -2.50 12.39
C ARG A 12 -2.26 -1.62 11.78
N LEU A 13 -1.59 -2.10 10.73
CA LEU A 13 -0.54 -1.36 10.02
C LEU A 13 -1.08 -0.14 9.29
N ALA A 14 -2.26 -0.23 8.68
CA ALA A 14 -2.91 0.91 8.04
C ALA A 14 -3.16 2.04 9.05
N HIS A 15 -3.68 1.71 10.23
CA HIS A 15 -3.86 2.69 11.31
C HIS A 15 -2.54 3.30 11.79
N GLU A 16 -1.49 2.49 11.93
CA GLU A 16 -0.15 2.95 12.33
C GLU A 16 0.40 4.06 11.39
N TYR A 17 0.14 3.93 10.09
CA TYR A 17 0.58 4.91 9.08
C TYR A 17 -0.49 5.94 8.68
N GLY A 18 -1.67 5.93 9.32
CA GLY A 18 -2.77 6.85 9.01
C GLY A 18 -3.47 6.59 7.67
N PHE A 19 -3.38 5.37 7.14
CA PHE A 19 -4.06 4.95 5.91
C PHE A 19 -5.50 4.52 6.17
N ARG A 20 -6.37 4.70 5.18
CA ARG A 20 -7.75 4.22 5.23
C ARG A 20 -7.86 2.87 4.52
N VAL A 21 -8.55 1.91 5.15
CA VAL A 21 -8.84 0.59 4.56
C VAL A 21 -10.25 0.62 3.95
N TYR A 22 -10.41 0.12 2.72
CA TYR A 22 -11.68 0.19 1.97
C TYR A 22 -12.28 -1.17 1.66
N GLU A 23 -11.43 -2.14 1.34
CA GLU A 23 -11.84 -3.45 0.92
C GLU A 23 -10.92 -4.47 1.55
N VAL A 24 -11.53 -5.53 2.07
CA VAL A 24 -10.81 -6.63 2.69
C VAL A 24 -11.48 -7.91 2.25
N THR A 25 -10.71 -8.73 1.56
CA THR A 25 -11.00 -10.14 1.32
C THR A 25 -9.89 -10.96 1.98
N PRO A 26 -10.03 -12.29 2.05
CA PRO A 26 -9.03 -13.17 2.63
C PRO A 26 -7.62 -13.04 2.03
N THR A 27 -7.53 -12.56 0.80
CA THR A 27 -6.28 -12.46 0.03
C THR A 27 -6.04 -11.07 -0.52
N VAL A 28 -6.93 -10.11 -0.32
CA VAL A 28 -6.80 -8.76 -0.89
C VAL A 28 -7.14 -7.71 0.16
N VAL A 29 -6.30 -6.69 0.28
CA VAL A 29 -6.56 -5.51 1.09
C VAL A 29 -6.38 -4.27 0.22
N ARG A 30 -7.38 -3.40 0.20
CA ARG A 30 -7.30 -2.10 -0.48
C ARG A 30 -7.15 -0.99 0.53
N ILE A 31 -6.09 -0.21 0.38
CA ILE A 31 -5.79 0.95 1.23
C ILE A 31 -5.76 2.22 0.38
N ARG A 32 -6.13 3.34 0.99
CA ARG A 32 -5.88 4.67 0.44
C ARG A 32 -5.00 5.45 1.37
N THR A 33 -4.01 6.08 0.78
CA THR A 33 -3.10 6.98 1.44
C THR A 33 -3.43 8.42 1.06
N ILE A 34 -2.60 9.38 1.47
CA ILE A 34 -2.82 10.78 1.09
C ILE A 34 -2.54 11.01 -0.40
N CYS A 35 -1.59 10.26 -0.98
CA CYS A 35 -1.23 10.42 -2.38
C CYS A 35 -2.02 9.52 -3.32
N ASP A 36 -2.29 8.27 -2.93
CA ASP A 36 -2.66 7.22 -3.86
C ASP A 36 -3.59 6.18 -3.26
N GLU A 37 -4.13 5.32 -4.13
CA GLU A 37 -4.85 4.12 -3.74
C GLU A 37 -4.02 2.89 -4.13
N TRP A 38 -3.99 1.90 -3.24
CA TRP A 38 -3.18 0.70 -3.39
C TRP A 38 -4.00 -0.55 -3.11
N LEU A 39 -3.71 -1.59 -3.87
CA LEU A 39 -4.24 -2.93 -3.66
C LEU A 39 -3.09 -3.86 -3.28
N ILE A 40 -3.26 -4.55 -2.16
CA ILE A 40 -2.31 -5.52 -1.61
C ILE A 40 -2.93 -6.88 -1.80
N GLN A 41 -2.31 -7.74 -2.61
CA GLN A 41 -2.74 -9.12 -2.78
C GLN A 41 -1.75 -10.05 -2.07
N TYR A 42 -2.28 -10.94 -1.24
CA TYR A 42 -1.56 -12.07 -0.68
C TYR A 42 -1.65 -13.27 -1.61
N VAL A 43 -0.51 -13.79 -2.04
CA VAL A 43 -0.38 -14.96 -2.91
C VAL A 43 0.32 -16.07 -2.14
N GLU A 44 -0.47 -17.04 -1.68
CA GLU A 44 0.02 -18.21 -0.97
C GLU A 44 0.99 -19.02 -1.83
N GLY A 45 2.05 -19.58 -1.22
CA GLY A 45 3.09 -20.33 -1.92
C GLY A 45 4.14 -19.49 -2.67
N SER A 46 3.97 -18.17 -2.76
CA SER A 46 4.98 -17.28 -3.35
C SER A 46 6.12 -16.98 -2.35
N LYS A 47 7.38 -16.96 -2.83
CA LYS A 47 8.55 -16.53 -2.03
C LYS A 47 8.44 -15.07 -1.54
N LYS A 48 7.72 -14.23 -2.29
CA LYS A 48 7.37 -12.85 -1.92
C LYS A 48 5.85 -12.75 -1.96
N PRO A 49 5.15 -13.07 -0.88
CA PRO A 49 3.71 -13.32 -0.95
C PRO A 49 2.87 -12.04 -1.05
N PHE A 50 3.43 -10.86 -0.79
CA PHE A 50 2.67 -9.61 -0.80
C PHE A 50 2.91 -8.82 -2.08
N TYR A 51 1.88 -8.70 -2.91
CA TYR A 51 1.93 -8.06 -4.20
C TYR A 51 1.25 -6.70 -4.05
N LEU A 52 2.03 -5.63 -4.26
CA LEU A 52 1.53 -4.26 -4.19
C LEU A 52 1.20 -3.78 -5.60
N TYR A 53 -0.06 -3.39 -5.79
CA TYR A 53 -0.56 -2.80 -7.01
C TYR A 53 -0.94 -1.35 -6.73
N HIS A 54 -0.56 -0.46 -7.63
CA HIS A 54 -1.04 0.91 -7.62
C HIS A 54 -2.36 0.98 -8.38
N TYR A 55 -3.37 1.58 -7.75
CA TYR A 55 -4.75 1.58 -8.22
C TYR A 55 -5.09 2.96 -8.80
N LYS A 56 -5.07 3.06 -10.14
CA LYS A 56 -5.63 4.20 -10.89
C LYS A 56 -6.95 3.78 -11.55
N GLN A 57 -6.97 3.66 -12.87
CA GLN A 57 -8.11 3.14 -13.64
C GLN A 57 -8.12 1.60 -13.68
N LYS A 58 -6.93 0.99 -13.68
CA LYS A 58 -6.73 -0.46 -13.54
C LYS A 58 -5.54 -0.70 -12.59
N PRO A 59 -5.60 -1.74 -11.75
CA PRO A 59 -4.47 -2.11 -10.90
C PRO A 59 -3.24 -2.46 -11.75
N HIS A 60 -2.09 -1.88 -11.42
CA HIS A 60 -0.81 -2.25 -12.02
C HIS A 60 0.18 -2.69 -10.95
N LEU A 61 0.83 -3.84 -11.16
CA LEU A 61 1.79 -4.38 -10.20
C LEU A 61 2.98 -3.43 -10.12
N GLN A 62 3.22 -2.91 -8.92
CA GLN A 62 4.38 -2.07 -8.63
C GLN A 62 5.54 -2.89 -8.10
N ARG A 63 5.30 -3.69 -7.04
CA ARG A 63 6.38 -4.41 -6.36
C ARG A 63 5.87 -5.60 -5.56
N LYS A 64 6.74 -6.58 -5.35
CA LYS A 64 6.49 -7.73 -4.45
C LYS A 64 7.36 -7.63 -3.19
N PHE A 65 6.78 -8.00 -2.06
CA PHE A 65 7.39 -7.91 -0.73
C PHE A 65 7.39 -9.27 -0.03
N TYR A 66 8.37 -9.47 0.85
CA TYR A 66 8.50 -10.66 1.69
C TYR A 66 7.55 -10.61 2.88
N ASP A 67 7.39 -9.41 3.46
CA ASP A 67 6.60 -9.18 4.65
C ASP A 67 5.70 -7.94 4.48
N LEU A 68 4.58 -7.96 5.20
CA LEU A 68 3.56 -6.91 5.17
C LEU A 68 4.01 -5.61 5.85
N PRO A 69 4.70 -5.63 7.01
CA PRO A 69 5.20 -4.39 7.63
C PRO A 69 6.13 -3.57 6.71
N PHE A 70 7.08 -4.23 6.03
CA PHE A 70 7.98 -3.56 5.10
C PHE A 70 7.25 -2.99 3.89
N LEU A 71 6.21 -3.66 3.40
CA LEU A 71 5.33 -3.14 2.36
C LEU A 71 4.68 -1.83 2.81
N PHE A 72 4.04 -1.80 3.98
CA PHE A 72 3.37 -0.60 4.50
C PHE A 72 4.36 0.56 4.72
N LYS A 73 5.54 0.28 5.29
CA LYS A 73 6.62 1.26 5.41
C LYS A 73 7.04 1.82 4.05
N SER A 74 7.15 0.96 3.02
CA SER A 74 7.49 1.39 1.67
C SER A 74 6.42 2.30 1.06
N VAL A 75 5.14 2.03 1.31
CA VAL A 75 4.02 2.90 0.86
C VAL A 75 4.08 4.26 1.58
N TRP A 76 4.31 4.28 2.89
CA TRP A 76 4.47 5.53 3.63
C TRP A 76 5.66 6.37 3.15
N GLN A 77 6.80 5.73 2.87
CA GLN A 77 7.98 6.40 2.31
C GLN A 77 7.72 6.97 0.92
N HIS A 78 6.97 6.24 0.07
CA HIS A 78 6.54 6.72 -1.23
C HIS A 78 5.75 8.03 -1.11
N ASP A 79 4.74 8.08 -0.24
CA ASP A 79 3.93 9.28 -0.03
C ASP A 79 4.77 10.47 0.44
N ARG A 80 5.68 10.25 1.39
CA ARG A 80 6.61 11.31 1.84
C ARG A 80 7.49 11.83 0.70
N PHE A 81 8.00 10.94 -0.14
CA PHE A 81 8.79 11.32 -1.29
C PHE A 81 7.96 12.16 -2.29
N VAL A 82 6.74 11.72 -2.61
CA VAL A 82 5.83 12.43 -3.51
C VAL A 82 5.45 13.80 -2.96
N LEU A 83 5.09 13.89 -1.67
CA LEU A 83 4.73 15.16 -1.05
C LEU A 83 5.91 16.13 -0.99
N ASN A 84 7.10 15.65 -0.65
CA ASN A 84 8.32 16.47 -0.67
C ASN A 84 8.67 16.93 -2.09
N GLY A 85 8.50 16.07 -3.11
CA GLY A 85 8.72 16.45 -4.51
C GLY A 85 7.69 17.45 -5.04
N ARG A 86 6.46 17.42 -4.52
CA ARG A 86 5.42 18.41 -4.85
C ARG A 86 5.65 19.75 -4.15
N SER A 87 6.25 19.76 -2.97
CA SER A 87 6.57 21.01 -2.25
C SER A 87 7.84 21.69 -2.74
N THR A 88 8.72 20.97 -3.45
CA THR A 88 9.96 21.52 -4.03
C THR A 88 9.82 21.99 -5.48
N VAL A 89 8.62 22.04 -6.05
CA VAL A 89 8.41 22.71 -7.34
C VAL A 89 8.80 24.18 -7.17
N PRO A 90 9.83 24.70 -7.88
CA PRO A 90 10.22 26.08 -7.73
C PRO A 90 9.05 26.98 -8.12
N ILE A 91 8.75 27.96 -7.26
CA ILE A 91 7.92 29.11 -7.62
C ILE A 91 8.66 29.80 -8.78
N GLY A 92 8.26 29.54 -10.02
CA GLY A 92 8.93 30.11 -11.20
C GLY A 92 8.91 29.29 -12.49
N ALA A 93 8.28 28.11 -12.54
CA ALA A 93 7.98 27.43 -13.80
C ALA A 93 6.63 27.91 -14.36
N ASN A 94 6.58 29.16 -14.82
CA ASN A 94 5.57 29.71 -15.74
C ASN A 94 6.28 30.62 -16.73
#